data_AF-A0A962BEJ6-F1
#
_entry.id   AF-A0A962BEJ6-F1
#
_cell.length_a   1.000
_cell.length_b   1.000
_cell.length_c   1.000
_cell.angle_alpha   90.00
_cell.angle_beta   90.00
_cell.angle_gamma   90.00
#
_symmetry.space_group_name_H-M   'P 1'
#
loop_
_entity.id
_entity.type
_entity.pdbx_description
1 polymer ?
#
loop_
_entity_poly.entity_id
_entity_poly.type
_entity_poly.pdbx_seq_one_letter_code
_entity_poly.pdbx_strand_id
1 'polypeptide(L)'
;MSEQFVVQDWGVPNNSYELKNGGKVIQYRRDDTYIVPGATTFSPQTTYHTGNVYANNGLYGSYSGTSTTYTQSQAPDVVIRNFCETSFMLDPERVVVDYTFAGSGCVAPEESSSSFQTSKQAEAIRLCNQTLPTGTVGPKFQKCVAEITGE
;
A
#
# COMPACT_ATOMS: atom_id res chain seq x y z
N MET A 1 15.41 -15.52 26.70
CA MET A 1 15.92 -15.52 25.31
C MET A 1 17.39 -15.13 25.35
N SER A 2 18.30 -15.91 24.76
CA SER A 2 19.74 -15.61 24.78
C SER A 2 20.14 -14.68 23.64
N GLU A 3 21.27 -13.98 23.78
CA GLU A 3 21.82 -13.13 22.73
C GLU A 3 21.92 -13.84 21.38
N GLN A 4 22.41 -15.09 21.38
CA GLN A 4 22.57 -15.88 20.16
C GLN A 4 21.24 -16.12 19.45
N PHE A 5 20.17 -16.36 20.20
CA PHE A 5 18.84 -16.52 19.64
C PHE A 5 18.35 -15.24 18.98
N VAL A 6 18.56 -14.08 19.62
CA VAL A 6 18.19 -12.79 19.04
C VAL A 6 18.96 -12.53 17.75
N VAL A 7 20.28 -12.76 17.75
CA VAL A 7 21.12 -12.57 16.56
C VAL A 7 20.76 -13.56 15.44
N GLN A 8 20.36 -14.78 15.78
CA GLN A 8 19.93 -15.77 14.79
C GLN A 8 18.60 -15.40 14.14
N ASP A 9 17.64 -14.86 14.90
CA ASP A 9 16.30 -14.53 14.43
C ASP A 9 16.23 -13.13 13.77
N TRP A 10 16.97 -12.15 14.30
CA TRP A 10 16.96 -10.75 13.85
C TRP A 10 18.14 -10.37 12.97
N GLY A 11 19.17 -11.22 12.90
CA GLY A 11 20.40 -10.97 12.16
C GLY A 11 21.45 -10.17 12.93
N VAL A 12 22.36 -9.53 12.20
CA VAL A 12 23.45 -8.74 12.80
C VAL A 12 22.88 -7.41 13.30
N PRO A 13 23.12 -7.03 14.58
CA PRO A 13 22.62 -5.77 15.10
C PRO A 13 23.30 -4.58 14.43
N ASN A 14 22.54 -3.49 14.25
CA ASN A 14 23.08 -2.23 13.73
C ASN A 14 24.05 -1.58 14.71
N ASN A 15 23.81 -1.76 16.00
CA ASN A 15 24.66 -1.24 17.06
C ASN A 15 24.64 -2.15 18.28
N SER A 16 25.72 -2.15 19.05
CA SER A 16 25.75 -2.81 20.35
C SER A 16 26.74 -2.14 21.28
N TYR A 17 26.39 -2.04 22.56
CA TYR A 17 27.27 -1.46 23.58
C TYR A 17 27.10 -2.15 24.93
N GLU A 18 28.20 -2.23 25.69
CA GLU A 18 28.22 -2.78 27.04
C GLU A 18 27.79 -1.71 28.04
N LEU A 19 27.03 -2.13 29.05
CA LEU A 19 26.59 -1.33 30.18
C LEU A 19 27.61 -1.47 31.32
N LYS A 20 27.68 -0.45 32.20
CA LYS A 20 28.61 -0.43 33.35
C LYS A 20 28.38 -1.58 34.34
N ASN A 21 27.18 -2.14 34.38
CA ASN A 21 26.81 -3.27 35.23
C ASN A 21 27.18 -4.64 34.60
N GLY A 22 27.85 -4.66 33.45
CA GLY A 22 28.21 -5.88 32.72
C GLY A 22 27.12 -6.41 31.80
N GLY A 23 25.94 -5.78 31.78
CA GLY A 23 24.92 -6.05 30.77
C GLY A 23 25.28 -5.47 29.40
N LYS A 24 24.46 -5.73 28.40
CA LYS A 24 24.66 -5.23 27.02
C LYS A 24 23.37 -4.74 26.42
N VAL A 25 23.44 -3.79 25.51
CA VAL A 25 22.32 -3.44 24.65
C VAL A 25 22.69 -3.79 23.22
N ILE A 26 21.78 -4.45 22.52
CA ILE A 26 21.84 -4.68 21.07
C ILE A 26 20.67 -3.96 20.42
N GLN A 27 20.94 -3.25 19.32
CA GLN A 27 19.97 -2.41 18.64
C GLN A 27 19.81 -2.83 17.19
N TYR A 28 18.56 -2.90 16.75
CA TYR A 28 18.15 -3.18 15.39
C TYR A 28 17.36 -1.99 14.86
N ARG A 29 17.63 -1.59 13.63
CA ARG A 29 16.95 -0.51 12.95
C ARG A 29 16.44 -1.00 11.61
N ARG A 30 15.13 -0.88 11.43
CA ARG A 30 14.45 -1.07 10.14
C ARG A 30 13.97 0.28 9.65
N ASP A 31 14.30 0.61 8.41
CA ASP A 31 13.85 1.82 7.75
C ASP A 31 13.00 1.40 6.55
N ASP A 32 11.79 1.96 6.46
CA ASP A 32 10.89 1.74 5.34
C ASP A 32 10.56 3.09 4.69
N THR A 33 10.43 3.08 3.37
CA THR A 33 10.00 4.26 2.61
C THR A 33 8.87 3.89 1.68
N TYR A 34 7.76 4.63 1.77
CA TYR A 34 6.60 4.47 0.92
C TYR A 34 6.35 5.76 0.15
N ILE A 35 6.01 5.63 -1.13
CA ILE A 35 5.69 6.75 -2.00
C ILE A 35 4.19 6.72 -2.25
N VAL A 36 3.49 7.77 -1.85
CA VAL A 36 2.08 7.99 -2.22
C VAL A 36 2.08 8.85 -3.48
N PRO A 37 1.66 8.30 -4.63
CA PRO A 37 1.65 9.06 -5.87
C PRO A 37 0.65 10.22 -5.77
N GLY A 38 1.04 11.38 -6.30
CA GLY A 38 0.17 12.54 -6.32
C GLY A 38 -1.05 12.32 -7.21
N ALA A 39 -2.18 12.92 -6.81
CA ALA A 39 -3.40 12.85 -7.59
C ALA A 39 -3.23 13.51 -8.97
N THR A 40 -3.73 12.85 -10.00
CA THR A 40 -3.86 13.42 -11.35
C THR A 40 -5.23 14.07 -11.49
N THR A 41 -5.27 15.34 -11.89
CA THR A 41 -6.50 16.06 -12.18
C THR A 41 -6.50 16.56 -13.62
N PHE A 42 -7.69 16.61 -14.22
CA PHE A 42 -7.90 17.16 -15.55
C PHE A 42 -8.77 18.42 -15.43
N SER A 43 -8.26 19.55 -15.89
CA SER A 43 -9.01 20.81 -15.88
C SER A 43 -9.36 21.23 -17.31
N PRO A 44 -10.62 21.57 -17.59
CA PRO A 44 -11.00 22.10 -18.90
C PRO A 44 -10.44 23.51 -19.07
N GLN A 45 -9.88 23.78 -20.24
CA GLN A 45 -9.49 25.10 -20.70
C GLN A 45 -10.31 25.39 -21.96
N THR A 46 -11.25 26.32 -21.85
CA THR A 46 -12.12 26.70 -22.96
C THR A 46 -11.62 27.99 -23.58
N THR A 47 -11.28 27.93 -24.87
CA THR A 47 -10.91 29.08 -25.68
C THR A 47 -12.09 29.46 -26.58
N TYR A 48 -12.45 30.75 -26.58
CA TYR A 48 -13.49 31.31 -27.43
C TYR A 48 -12.83 31.94 -28.65
N HIS A 49 -13.26 31.54 -29.84
CA HIS A 49 -12.81 32.09 -31.10
C HIS A 49 -13.94 32.89 -31.70
N THR A 50 -13.69 34.15 -32.07
CA THR A 50 -14.61 34.95 -32.85
C THR A 50 -13.85 35.63 -33.97
N GLY A 51 -14.50 35.80 -35.11
CA GLY A 51 -13.88 36.45 -36.25
C GLY A 51 -14.90 36.85 -37.30
N ASN A 52 -14.46 37.71 -38.20
CA ASN A 52 -15.25 38.26 -39.27
C ASN A 52 -14.75 37.73 -40.60
N VAL A 53 -15.68 37.25 -41.43
CA VAL A 53 -15.45 36.85 -42.81
C VAL A 53 -15.77 38.04 -43.70
N TYR A 54 -14.85 38.42 -44.57
CA TYR A 54 -15.02 39.51 -45.54
C TYR A 54 -14.99 38.94 -46.96
N ALA A 55 -15.89 39.40 -47.83
CA ALA A 55 -15.92 39.02 -49.24
C ALA A 55 -16.37 40.21 -50.10
N ASN A 56 -15.78 40.37 -51.29
CA ASN A 56 -16.11 41.38 -52.32
C ASN A 56 -16.58 42.74 -51.74
N ASN A 57 -15.66 43.47 -51.12
CA ASN A 57 -15.81 44.85 -50.62
C ASN A 57 -16.66 45.05 -49.34
N GLY A 58 -16.92 44.01 -48.54
CA GLY A 58 -17.60 44.20 -47.26
C GLY A 58 -17.54 43.01 -46.29
N LEU A 59 -18.08 43.23 -45.09
CA LEU A 59 -18.29 42.19 -44.09
C LEU A 59 -19.34 41.21 -44.63
N TYR A 60 -18.94 39.95 -44.84
CA TYR A 60 -19.79 38.88 -45.36
C TYR A 60 -20.50 38.11 -44.24
N GLY A 61 -19.87 38.00 -43.07
CA GLY A 61 -20.47 37.39 -41.89
C GLY A 61 -19.51 37.33 -40.72
N SER A 62 -19.98 36.92 -39.55
CA SER A 62 -19.14 36.64 -38.40
C SER A 62 -19.28 35.17 -38.01
N TYR A 63 -18.21 34.61 -37.46
CA TYR A 63 -18.21 33.27 -36.87
C TYR A 63 -17.85 33.36 -35.40
N SER A 64 -18.43 32.47 -34.62
CA SER A 64 -18.03 32.19 -33.25
C SER A 64 -17.90 30.68 -33.07
N GLY A 65 -16.91 30.27 -32.29
CA GLY A 65 -16.66 28.87 -31.98
C GLY A 65 -15.97 28.74 -30.63
N THR A 66 -16.11 27.57 -30.03
CA THR A 66 -15.46 27.24 -28.77
C THR A 66 -14.59 26.01 -28.96
N SER A 67 -13.40 26.03 -28.38
CA SER A 67 -12.53 24.85 -28.30
C SER A 67 -12.23 24.58 -26.83
N THR A 68 -12.49 23.35 -26.38
CA THR A 68 -12.20 22.92 -25.01
C THR A 68 -11.09 21.89 -25.04
N THR A 69 -9.97 22.19 -24.40
CA THR A 69 -8.85 21.26 -24.21
C THR A 69 -8.78 20.88 -22.74
N TYR A 70 -8.52 19.61 -22.44
CA TYR A 70 -8.31 19.15 -21.07
C TYR A 70 -6.81 19.13 -20.78
N THR A 71 -6.39 19.93 -19.80
CA THR A 71 -4.99 19.94 -19.36
C THR A 71 -4.85 19.05 -18.14
N GLN A 72 -3.92 18.10 -18.21
CA GLN A 72 -3.55 17.25 -17.09
C GLN A 72 -2.63 18.01 -16.13
N SER A 73 -2.93 17.97 -14.84
CA SER A 73 -2.06 18.43 -13.78
C SER A 73 -1.82 17.29 -12.80
N GLN A 74 -0.58 17.08 -12.38
CA GLN A 74 -0.21 16.06 -11.41
C GLN A 74 0.28 16.73 -10.14
N ALA A 75 -0.35 16.41 -9.01
CA ALA A 75 0.15 16.81 -7.70
C ALA A 75 1.51 16.13 -7.44
N PRO A 76 2.39 16.73 -6.62
CA PRO A 76 3.64 16.09 -6.26
C PRO A 76 3.41 14.81 -5.45
N ASP A 77 4.31 13.85 -5.62
CA ASP A 77 4.33 12.62 -4.82
C ASP A 77 4.70 12.95 -3.37
N VAL A 78 4.10 12.22 -2.43
CA VAL A 78 4.39 12.33 -1.00
C VAL A 78 5.26 11.15 -0.58
N VAL A 79 6.48 11.45 -0.15
CA VAL A 79 7.41 10.44 0.37
C VAL A 79 7.24 10.33 1.88
N ILE A 80 6.82 9.15 2.35
CA ILE A 80 6.67 8.84 3.77
C ILE A 80 7.84 7.95 4.17
N ARG A 81 8.64 8.42 5.13
CA ARG A 81 9.76 7.66 5.70
C ARG A 81 9.37 7.20 7.09
N ASN A 82 9.41 5.90 7.32
CA ASN A 82 9.19 5.28 8.60
C ASN A 82 10.46 4.58 9.07
N PHE A 83 10.64 4.52 10.37
CA PHE A 83 11.68 3.71 10.97
C PHE A 83 11.17 3.05 12.24
N CYS A 84 11.72 1.88 12.54
CA CYS A 84 11.57 1.22 13.81
C CYS A 84 12.92 0.82 14.35
N GLU A 85 13.27 1.37 15.51
CA GLU A 85 14.41 0.95 16.30
C GLU A 85 13.91 0.01 17.41
N THR A 86 14.53 -1.16 17.50
CA THR A 86 14.27 -2.16 18.53
C THR A 86 15.55 -2.36 19.32
N SER A 87 15.50 -2.14 20.62
CA SER A 87 16.64 -2.34 21.52
C SER A 87 16.34 -3.49 22.47
N PHE A 88 17.23 -4.48 22.55
CA PHE A 88 17.18 -5.52 23.56
C PHE A 88 18.25 -5.26 24.61
N MET A 89 17.84 -5.18 25.87
CA MET A 89 18.76 -5.11 27.00
C MET A 89 19.01 -6.51 27.51
N LEU A 90 20.29 -6.85 27.61
CA LEU A 90 20.80 -8.11 28.11
C LEU A 90 21.47 -7.90 29.46
N ASP A 91 21.33 -8.88 30.34
CA ASP A 91 22.08 -8.96 31.60
C ASP A 91 23.53 -9.45 31.36
N PRO A 92 24.36 -9.53 32.43
CA PRO A 92 25.72 -10.06 32.32
C PRO A 92 25.81 -11.52 31.86
N GLU A 93 24.73 -12.29 31.96
CA GLU A 93 24.63 -13.67 31.50
C GLU A 93 24.21 -13.75 30.02
N ARG A 94 24.09 -12.60 29.33
CA ARG A 94 23.67 -12.48 27.92
C ARG A 94 22.24 -12.99 27.68
N VAL A 95 21.38 -12.84 28.69
CA VAL A 95 19.94 -13.11 28.60
C VAL A 95 19.20 -11.79 28.47
N VAL A 96 18.26 -11.74 27.52
CA VAL A 96 17.39 -10.58 27.34
C VAL A 96 16.51 -10.41 28.56
N VAL A 97 16.62 -9.25 29.20
CA VAL A 97 15.85 -8.85 30.39
C VAL A 97 14.82 -7.78 30.09
N ASP A 98 15.03 -6.99 29.03
CA ASP A 98 14.09 -5.95 28.61
C ASP A 98 14.19 -5.71 27.10
N TYR A 99 13.14 -5.13 26.52
CA TYR A 99 13.12 -4.70 25.13
C TYR A 99 12.29 -3.43 24.96
N THR A 100 12.76 -2.53 24.09
CA THR A 100 12.08 -1.27 23.80
C THR A 100 11.99 -1.04 22.30
N PHE A 101 10.92 -0.34 21.91
CA PHE A 101 10.65 0.05 20.53
C PHE A 101 10.58 1.58 20.43
N ALA A 102 11.19 2.15 19.41
CA ALA A 102 11.16 3.59 19.14
C ALA A 102 11.03 3.87 17.63
N GLY A 103 10.25 4.88 17.28
CA GLY A 103 10.02 5.28 15.88
C GLY A 103 8.56 5.13 15.43
N SER A 104 8.27 5.62 14.23
CA SER A 104 6.91 5.65 13.65
C SER A 104 6.49 4.35 12.97
N GLY A 105 7.44 3.44 12.69
CA GLY A 105 7.23 2.21 11.94
C GLY A 105 7.19 0.93 12.79
N CYS A 106 7.12 1.05 14.13
CA CYS A 106 7.08 -0.11 15.01
C CYS A 106 5.68 -0.71 15.11
N VAL A 107 5.20 -1.28 14.00
CA VAL A 107 3.92 -1.97 13.92
C VAL A 107 4.14 -3.47 13.76
N ALA A 108 3.38 -4.27 14.51
CA ALA A 108 3.26 -5.69 14.21
C ALA A 108 2.48 -5.82 12.90
N PRO A 109 2.87 -6.71 11.96
CA PRO A 109 1.98 -7.06 10.88
C PRO A 109 0.69 -7.60 11.51
N GLU A 110 -0.44 -6.97 11.19
CA GLU A 110 -1.74 -7.56 11.48
C GLU A 110 -1.74 -8.94 10.82
N GLU A 111 -2.05 -10.02 11.56
CA GLU A 111 -2.28 -11.33 10.94
C GLU A 111 -3.37 -11.11 9.88
N SER A 112 -2.95 -11.02 8.62
CA SER A 112 -3.82 -10.60 7.56
C SER A 112 -4.95 -11.61 7.48
N SER A 113 -6.15 -11.18 7.87
CA SER A 113 -7.42 -11.88 7.69
C SER A 113 -7.66 -12.27 6.22
N SER A 114 -6.86 -11.73 5.28
CA SER A 114 -6.82 -12.12 3.87
C SER A 114 -6.49 -13.61 3.66
N SER A 115 -5.58 -14.20 4.44
CA SER A 115 -5.18 -15.62 4.26
C SER A 115 -6.28 -16.61 4.65
N PHE A 116 -7.17 -16.22 5.57
CA PHE A 116 -8.32 -17.00 5.99
C PHE A 116 -9.50 -16.87 5.01
N GLN A 117 -9.59 -15.76 4.28
CA GLN A 117 -10.61 -15.55 3.25
C GLN A 117 -10.27 -16.31 1.96
N THR A 118 -9.00 -16.38 1.55
CA THR A 118 -8.60 -17.14 0.35
C THR A 118 -8.81 -18.65 0.54
N SER A 119 -8.57 -19.20 1.73
CA SER A 119 -8.79 -20.63 1.99
C SER A 119 -10.28 -20.99 1.98
N LYS A 120 -11.13 -20.16 2.60
CA LYS A 120 -12.60 -20.33 2.54
C LYS A 120 -13.16 -20.22 1.13
N GLN A 121 -12.71 -19.23 0.33
CA GLN A 121 -13.13 -19.11 -1.06
C GLN A 121 -12.65 -20.28 -1.92
N ALA A 122 -11.41 -20.75 -1.73
CA ALA A 122 -10.88 -21.89 -2.47
C ALA A 122 -11.66 -23.18 -2.16
N GLU A 123 -12.06 -23.38 -0.90
CA GLU A 123 -12.88 -24.53 -0.50
C GLU A 123 -14.31 -24.43 -1.03
N ALA A 124 -14.93 -23.24 -1.00
CA ALA A 124 -16.24 -22.98 -1.59
C ALA A 124 -16.27 -23.25 -3.10
N ILE A 125 -15.24 -22.79 -3.83
CA ILE A 125 -15.06 -23.06 -5.27
C ILE A 125 -14.94 -24.56 -5.53
N ARG A 126 -14.17 -25.29 -4.70
CA ARG A 126 -14.03 -26.75 -4.83
C ARG A 126 -15.36 -27.48 -4.62
N LEU A 127 -16.13 -27.09 -3.61
CA LEU A 127 -17.45 -27.66 -3.31
C LEU A 127 -18.45 -27.39 -4.44
N CYS A 128 -18.52 -26.16 -4.96
CA CYS A 128 -19.42 -25.82 -6.07
C CYS A 128 -19.09 -26.55 -7.37
N ASN A 129 -17.81 -26.83 -7.64
CA ASN A 129 -17.42 -27.62 -8.81
C ASN A 129 -17.81 -29.11 -8.71
N GLN A 130 -18.03 -29.63 -7.50
CA GLN A 130 -18.44 -31.02 -7.29
C GLN A 130 -19.96 -31.19 -7.28
N THR A 131 -20.70 -30.15 -6.89
CA THR A 131 -22.16 -30.19 -6.75
C THR A 131 -22.91 -29.73 -7.99
N LEU A 132 -22.30 -28.89 -8.83
CA LEU A 132 -22.95 -28.38 -10.05
C LEU A 132 -22.69 -29.29 -11.26
N PRO A 133 -23.66 -29.44 -12.17
CA PRO A 133 -23.47 -30.20 -13.40
C PRO A 133 -22.35 -29.58 -14.24
N THR A 134 -21.50 -30.43 -14.80
CA THR A 134 -20.33 -30.06 -15.61
C THR A 134 -20.72 -29.08 -16.72
N GLY A 135 -20.08 -27.89 -16.71
CA GLY A 135 -20.37 -26.80 -17.65
C GLY A 135 -21.16 -25.62 -17.07
N THR A 136 -21.52 -25.64 -15.78
CA THR A 136 -22.18 -24.50 -15.13
C THR A 136 -21.20 -23.33 -14.92
N VAL A 137 -21.29 -22.30 -15.74
CA VAL A 137 -20.52 -21.05 -15.61
C VAL A 137 -21.46 -19.84 -15.41
N GLY A 138 -20.92 -18.76 -14.84
CA GLY A 138 -21.65 -17.50 -14.65
C GLY A 138 -22.49 -17.45 -13.35
N PRO A 139 -23.67 -16.79 -13.36
CA PRO A 139 -24.33 -16.33 -12.13
C PRO A 139 -24.76 -17.45 -11.18
N LYS A 140 -24.98 -18.67 -11.69
CA LYS A 140 -25.31 -19.85 -10.87
C LYS A 140 -24.11 -20.36 -10.07
N PHE A 141 -22.91 -20.29 -10.65
CA PHE A 141 -21.67 -20.65 -9.96
C PHE A 141 -21.34 -19.61 -8.88
N GLN A 142 -21.46 -18.32 -9.22
CA GLN A 142 -21.24 -17.22 -8.28
C GLN A 142 -22.20 -17.28 -7.08
N LYS A 143 -23.48 -17.60 -7.32
CA LYS A 143 -24.46 -17.77 -6.23
C LYS A 143 -24.10 -18.91 -5.28
N CYS A 144 -23.61 -20.04 -5.80
CA CYS A 144 -23.16 -21.16 -4.97
C CYS A 144 -21.96 -20.78 -4.09
N VAL A 145 -20.97 -20.06 -4.65
CA VAL A 145 -19.80 -19.63 -3.87
C VAL A 145 -20.22 -18.65 -2.76
N ALA A 146 -21.08 -17.68 -3.06
CA ALA A 146 -21.58 -16.70 -2.09
C ALA A 146 -22.37 -17.34 -0.93
N GLU A 147 -23.24 -18.31 -1.22
CA GLU A 147 -24.00 -19.03 -0.19
C GLU A 147 -23.09 -19.83 0.77
N ILE A 148 -21.93 -20.30 0.31
CA ILE A 148 -20.97 -21.05 1.13
C ILE A 148 -20.05 -20.11 1.92
N THR A 149 -19.67 -18.96 1.34
CA THR A 149 -18.82 -17.97 2.01
C THR A 149 -19.57 -17.09 3.01
N GLY A 150 -20.91 -17.09 2.98
CA GLY A 150 -21.77 -16.37 3.92
C GLY A 150 -21.94 -14.88 3.59
N GLU A 151 -21.85 -14.52 2.31
CA GLU A 151 -22.11 -13.18 1.76
C GLU A 151 -23.55 -13.00 1.28
#